data_AF-A0A7W1SVQ1-F1
#
_entry.id   AF-A0A7W1SVQ1-F1
#
_cell.length_a   1.000
_cell.length_b   1.000
_cell.length_c   1.000
_cell.angle_alpha   90.00
_cell.angle_beta   90.00
_cell.angle_gamma   90.00
#
_symmetry.space_group_name_H-M   'P 1'
#
loop_
_entity.id
_entity.type
_entity.pdbx_description
1 polymer ?
#
loop_
_entity_poly.entity_id
_entity_poly.type
_entity_poly.pdbx_seq_one_letter_code
_entity_poly.pdbx_strand_id
1 'polypeptide(L)'
;MAFSTDDGMSVALANADGTLQTPVPVTFPVAVGCTPVNYGTVGDVNHDGFADVITGYAKNPNCGGSSDTPSGFFVFLGDGTGHFRGTFYPLGLEDYFVKLADFNNDGKLDVAISDLGDGTGPYNFYTVPGNGDGTLNTAAAEVAVDDQLVSGIVPGDYNGDGKQD
;
A
#
# COMPACT_ATOMS: atom_id res chain seq x y z
N MET A 1 11.86 2.78 10.16
CA MET A 1 11.93 1.76 9.10
C MET A 1 10.85 0.73 9.35
N ALA A 2 10.06 0.35 8.34
CA ALA A 2 9.08 -0.74 8.42
C ALA A 2 9.58 -1.94 7.59
N PHE A 3 9.27 -3.15 8.02
CA PHE A 3 9.60 -4.40 7.32
C PHE A 3 8.44 -5.38 7.44
N SER A 4 8.22 -6.13 6.36
CA SER A 4 7.21 -7.19 6.30
C SER A 4 7.76 -8.50 6.86
N THR A 5 6.87 -9.29 7.44
CA THR A 5 7.09 -10.68 7.85
C THR A 5 5.96 -11.53 7.27
N ASP A 6 6.11 -12.85 7.30
CA ASP A 6 5.06 -13.80 6.85
C ASP A 6 3.76 -13.68 7.68
N ASP A 7 3.86 -13.07 8.86
CA ASP A 7 2.76 -12.86 9.81
C ASP A 7 2.36 -11.38 9.97
N GLY A 8 2.87 -10.46 9.13
CA GLY A 8 2.47 -9.05 9.15
C GLY A 8 3.60 -8.05 8.91
N MET A 9 3.66 -7.01 9.73
CA MET A 9 4.59 -5.89 9.60
C MET A 9 5.13 -5.52 10.97
N SER A 10 6.39 -5.10 11.02
CA SER A 10 7.03 -4.56 12.21
C SER A 10 7.80 -3.29 11.88
N VAL A 11 7.96 -2.42 12.87
CA VAL A 11 8.59 -1.11 12.71
C VAL A 11 9.73 -0.96 13.71
N ALA A 12 10.87 -0.51 13.23
CA ALA A 12 12.01 -0.11 14.04
C ALA A 12 12.32 1.36 13.84
N LEU A 13 12.35 2.12 14.93
CA LEU A 13 12.76 3.53 14.92
C LEU A 13 14.29 3.64 14.99
N ALA A 14 14.83 4.68 14.38
CA ALA A 14 16.26 4.98 14.47
C ALA A 14 16.56 5.74 15.77
N ASN A 15 17.64 5.37 16.44
CA ASN A 15 18.25 6.13 17.51
C ASN A 15 19.05 7.31 16.94
N ALA A 16 19.42 8.26 17.80
CA ALA A 16 20.21 9.43 17.40
C ALA A 16 21.60 9.08 16.82
N ASP A 17 22.13 7.89 17.15
CA ASP A 17 23.41 7.38 16.64
C ASP A 17 23.27 6.57 15.33
N GLY A 18 22.07 6.49 14.76
CA GLY A 18 21.77 5.74 13.54
C GLY A 18 21.55 4.25 13.73
N THR A 19 21.65 3.71 14.95
CA THR A 19 21.25 2.33 15.25
C THR A 19 19.72 2.20 15.27
N LEU A 20 19.20 0.98 15.09
CA LEU A 20 17.76 0.71 15.16
C LEU A 20 17.36 0.22 16.55
N GLN A 21 16.23 0.70 17.03
CA GLN A 21 15.55 0.15 18.21
C GLN A 21 15.00 -1.25 17.91
N THR A 22 14.65 -1.97 18.98
CA THR A 22 13.94 -3.25 18.84
C THR A 22 12.66 -3.06 18.02
N PRO A 23 12.46 -3.86 16.96
CA PRO A 23 11.21 -3.95 16.22
C PRO A 23 9.96 -4.04 17.10
N VAL A 24 8.97 -3.20 16.82
CA VAL A 24 7.62 -3.31 17.40
C VAL A 24 6.67 -3.85 16.32
N PRO A 25 5.93 -4.94 16.59
CA PRO A 25 4.96 -5.46 15.64
C PRO A 25 3.76 -4.52 15.51
N VAL A 26 3.26 -4.40 14.28
CA VAL A 26 2.04 -3.65 13.95
C VAL A 26 0.87 -4.61 13.91
N THR A 27 -0.21 -4.27 14.62
CA THR A 27 -1.44 -5.06 14.63
C THR A 27 -2.25 -4.78 13.37
N PHE A 28 -2.61 -5.84 12.65
CA PHE A 28 -3.43 -5.74 11.44
C PHE A 28 -4.93 -5.70 11.81
N PRO A 29 -5.75 -4.91 11.09
CA PRO A 29 -7.19 -4.81 11.35
C PRO A 29 -7.98 -6.04 10.89
N VAL A 30 -7.39 -6.90 10.07
CA VAL A 30 -7.93 -8.19 9.63
C VAL A 30 -6.81 -9.24 9.66
N ALA A 31 -7.18 -10.52 9.73
CA ALA A 31 -6.18 -11.59 9.70
C ALA A 31 -5.56 -11.69 8.30
N VAL A 32 -4.23 -11.64 8.25
CA VAL A 32 -3.38 -11.84 7.08
C VAL A 32 -2.63 -13.15 7.33
N GLY A 33 -3.11 -14.26 6.77
CA GLY A 33 -2.54 -15.58 7.09
C GLY A 33 -1.48 -16.01 6.09
N CYS A 34 -0.33 -16.49 6.56
CA CYS A 34 0.85 -17.00 5.83
C CYS A 34 1.19 -16.37 4.47
N THR A 35 0.81 -15.11 4.27
CA THR A 35 1.13 -14.33 3.10
C THR A 35 1.98 -13.17 3.55
N PRO A 36 3.20 -13.02 3.01
CA PRO A 36 3.93 -11.79 3.23
C PRO A 36 3.08 -10.63 2.71
N VAL A 37 3.01 -9.56 3.50
CA VAL A 37 2.53 -8.28 2.99
C VAL A 37 3.56 -7.77 1.98
N ASN A 38 3.12 -7.63 0.73
CA ASN A 38 4.00 -7.40 -0.40
C ASN A 38 4.09 -5.90 -0.68
N TYR A 39 5.34 -5.45 -0.91
CA TYR A 39 5.71 -4.10 -1.38
C TYR A 39 5.00 -2.96 -0.65
N GLY A 40 5.64 -2.39 0.37
CA GLY A 40 5.15 -1.18 1.05
C GLY A 40 5.61 0.12 0.39
N THR A 41 4.84 1.18 0.58
CA THR A 41 5.25 2.57 0.32
C THR A 41 4.98 3.43 1.55
N VAL A 42 5.70 4.55 1.67
CA VAL A 42 5.65 5.46 2.80
C VAL A 42 5.30 6.86 2.32
N GLY A 43 4.41 7.54 3.02
CA GLY A 43 4.03 8.93 2.78
C GLY A 43 3.11 9.43 3.88
N ASP A 44 2.98 10.74 4.04
CA ASP A 44 2.05 11.37 4.99
C ASP A 44 0.70 11.54 4.27
N VAL A 45 -0.21 10.55 4.41
CA VAL A 45 -1.48 10.52 3.66
C VAL A 45 -2.62 11.24 4.38
N ASN A 46 -2.38 11.69 5.62
CA ASN A 46 -3.34 12.43 6.42
C ASN A 46 -2.88 13.86 6.79
N HIS A 47 -1.68 14.25 6.35
CA HIS A 47 -1.03 15.53 6.62
C HIS A 47 -0.81 15.84 8.11
N ASP A 48 -0.56 14.82 8.93
CA ASP A 48 -0.26 15.00 10.35
C ASP A 48 1.24 15.20 10.65
N GLY A 49 2.08 15.13 9.62
CA GLY A 49 3.52 15.31 9.71
C GLY A 49 4.28 14.04 10.11
N PHE A 50 3.59 12.91 10.29
CA PHE A 50 4.18 11.61 10.53
C PHE A 50 4.11 10.73 9.28
N ALA A 51 5.00 9.74 9.26
CA ALA A 51 5.06 8.82 8.14
C ALA A 51 4.00 7.74 8.29
N ASP A 52 3.15 7.59 7.28
CA ASP A 52 2.20 6.48 7.16
C ASP A 52 2.74 5.40 6.23
N VAL A 53 2.17 4.20 6.31
CA VAL A 53 2.56 3.06 5.48
C VAL A 53 1.35 2.52 4.72
N ILE A 54 1.53 2.30 3.43
CA ILE A 54 0.56 1.60 2.59
C ILE A 54 1.21 0.31 2.13
N THR A 55 0.54 -0.82 2.26
CA THR A 55 1.06 -2.12 1.82
C THR A 55 0.00 -2.91 1.08
N GLY A 56 0.40 -3.53 -0.02
CA GLY A 56 -0.43 -4.49 -0.72
C GLY A 56 -0.60 -5.79 0.06
N TYR A 57 -1.71 -6.47 -0.19
CA TYR A 57 -2.02 -7.77 0.39
C TYR A 57 -2.67 -8.67 -0.66
N ALA A 58 -1.90 -9.65 -1.11
CA ALA A 58 -2.40 -10.69 -2.00
C ALA A 58 -2.74 -11.94 -1.17
N LYS A 59 -3.98 -12.42 -1.29
CA LYS A 59 -4.39 -13.68 -0.69
C LYS A 59 -3.62 -14.84 -1.34
N ASN A 60 -3.02 -15.70 -0.52
CA ASN A 60 -2.45 -16.96 -1.00
C ASN A 60 -3.53 -18.06 -0.95
N PRO A 61 -3.96 -18.61 -2.08
CA PRO A 61 -4.99 -19.65 -2.11
C PRO A 61 -4.56 -20.96 -1.43
N ASN A 62 -3.25 -21.17 -1.24
CA ASN A 62 -2.70 -22.36 -0.58
C ASN A 62 -2.60 -22.22 0.95
N CYS A 63 -2.87 -21.04 1.50
CA CYS A 63 -2.88 -20.81 2.95
C CYS A 63 -4.15 -21.37 3.58
N GLY A 64 -4.06 -22.60 4.12
CA GLY A 64 -5.11 -23.19 4.95
C GLY A 64 -5.13 -22.54 6.33
N GLY A 65 -6.10 -21.65 6.59
CA GLY A 65 -6.32 -21.08 7.92
C GLY A 65 -6.36 -19.56 7.99
N SER A 66 -6.06 -18.84 6.91
CA SER A 66 -6.51 -17.45 6.80
C SER A 66 -8.03 -17.46 6.56
N SER A 67 -8.77 -16.80 7.44
CA SER A 67 -10.14 -16.34 7.17
C SER A 67 -10.25 -15.76 5.75
N ASP A 68 -11.47 -15.69 5.22
CA ASP A 68 -11.86 -15.20 3.89
C ASP A 68 -11.43 -13.76 3.53
N THR A 69 -10.38 -13.18 4.13
CA THR A 69 -9.81 -11.89 3.80
C THR A 69 -9.47 -11.89 2.30
N PRO A 70 -10.20 -11.11 1.48
CA PRO A 70 -9.91 -10.99 0.07
C PRO A 70 -8.57 -10.26 -0.10
N SER A 71 -8.00 -10.34 -1.28
CA SER A 71 -6.89 -9.49 -1.62
C SER A 71 -7.29 -7.99 -1.59
N GLY A 72 -6.32 -7.13 -1.32
CA GLY A 72 -6.53 -5.70 -1.23
C GLY A 72 -5.27 -5.01 -0.74
N PHE A 73 -5.43 -3.96 0.05
CA PHE A 73 -4.30 -3.24 0.62
C PHE A 73 -4.65 -2.65 1.98
N PHE A 74 -3.61 -2.31 2.73
CA PHE A 74 -3.71 -1.69 4.04
C PHE A 74 -3.20 -0.25 3.99
N VAL A 75 -3.85 0.61 4.76
CA VAL A 75 -3.35 1.95 5.12
C VAL A 75 -3.09 1.95 6.62
N PHE A 76 -1.86 2.20 7.02
CA PHE A 76 -1.41 2.27 8.41
C PHE A 76 -1.02 3.71 8.72
N LEU A 77 -1.83 4.39 9.52
CA LEU A 77 -1.55 5.76 9.95
C LEU A 77 -0.61 5.74 11.15
N GLY A 78 0.54 6.38 11.03
CA GLY A 78 1.58 6.44 12.06
C GLY A 78 1.34 7.58 13.03
N ASP A 79 1.72 7.41 14.29
CA ASP A 79 1.62 8.49 15.30
C ASP A 79 2.97 9.15 15.63
N GLY A 80 4.00 8.86 14.84
CA GLY A 80 5.36 9.34 15.06
C GLY A 80 6.15 8.62 16.16
N THR A 81 5.50 7.75 16.94
CA THR A 81 6.13 7.01 18.05
C THR A 81 6.38 5.54 17.71
N GLY A 82 6.14 5.16 16.46
CA GLY A 82 6.29 3.78 15.97
C GLY A 82 5.03 2.94 16.15
N HIS A 83 3.93 3.53 16.61
CA HIS A 83 2.62 2.88 16.62
C HIS A 83 1.81 3.27 15.39
N PHE A 84 0.97 2.34 14.94
CA PHE A 84 0.19 2.49 13.72
C PHE A 84 -1.25 2.03 13.93
N ARG A 85 -2.18 2.74 13.30
CA ARG A 85 -3.59 2.32 13.20
C ARG A 85 -3.89 1.91 11.76
N GLY A 86 -4.19 0.62 11.56
CA GLY A 86 -4.48 0.06 10.24
C GLY A 86 -5.95 0.12 9.84
N THR A 87 -6.20 0.35 8.56
CA THR A 87 -7.46 0.16 7.85
C THR A 87 -7.22 -0.76 6.66
N PHE A 88 -8.14 -1.70 6.40
CA PHE A 88 -8.08 -2.61 5.25
C PHE A 88 -9.09 -2.22 4.18
N TYR A 89 -8.65 -2.22 2.92
CA TYR A 89 -9.46 -1.92 1.75
C TYR A 89 -9.50 -3.14 0.82
N PRO A 90 -10.64 -3.87 0.76
CA PRO A 90 -10.78 -5.01 -0.14
C PRO A 90 -10.95 -4.52 -1.57
N LEU A 91 -10.10 -5.00 -2.48
CA LEU A 91 -10.23 -4.73 -3.92
C LEU A 91 -10.35 -6.01 -4.76
N GLY A 92 -9.96 -7.16 -4.21
CA GLY A 92 -10.08 -8.45 -4.90
C GLY A 92 -9.11 -8.65 -6.06
N LEU A 93 -8.10 -7.78 -6.20
CA LEU A 93 -7.06 -7.85 -7.23
C LEU A 93 -5.92 -8.79 -6.75
N GLU A 94 -4.93 -9.16 -7.55
CA GLU A 94 -3.85 -10.05 -7.10
C GLU A 94 -2.45 -9.46 -7.37
N ASP A 95 -1.53 -9.64 -6.41
CA ASP A 95 -0.13 -9.21 -6.44
C ASP A 95 0.18 -7.72 -6.78
N TYR A 96 0.63 -7.01 -5.74
CA TYR A 96 0.52 -5.55 -5.69
C TYR A 96 1.85 -4.84 -5.53
N PHE A 97 2.21 -4.01 -6.51
CA PHE A 97 3.03 -2.83 -6.27
C PHE A 97 2.12 -1.68 -5.89
N VAL A 98 2.44 -1.00 -4.79
CA VAL A 98 1.78 0.25 -4.41
C VAL A 98 2.74 1.43 -4.50
N LYS A 99 2.20 2.57 -4.94
CA LYS A 99 2.88 3.87 -4.95
C LYS A 99 1.94 4.97 -4.50
N LEU A 100 2.52 6.02 -3.95
CA LEU A 100 1.82 7.26 -3.60
C LEU A 100 2.25 8.36 -4.54
N ALA A 101 1.29 9.13 -5.01
CA ALA A 101 1.49 10.39 -5.73
C ALA A 101 0.19 11.18 -5.73
N ASP A 102 0.24 12.48 -6.01
CA ASP A 102 -0.96 13.25 -6.30
C ASP A 102 -1.28 13.14 -7.80
N PHE A 103 -2.03 12.10 -8.19
CA PHE A 103 -2.32 11.80 -9.60
C PHE A 103 -3.41 12.70 -10.16
N ASN A 104 -4.28 13.24 -9.30
CA ASN A 104 -5.39 14.09 -9.72
C ASN A 104 -5.15 15.59 -9.50
N ASN A 105 -4.01 15.97 -8.90
CA ASN A 105 -3.57 17.32 -8.59
C ASN A 105 -4.52 18.08 -7.65
N ASP A 106 -5.06 17.40 -6.65
CA ASP A 106 -5.90 18.00 -5.60
C ASP A 106 -5.12 18.35 -4.31
N GLY A 107 -3.81 18.11 -4.32
CA GLY A 107 -2.90 18.37 -3.21
C GLY A 107 -2.87 17.25 -2.17
N LYS A 108 -3.40 16.06 -2.47
CA LYS A 108 -3.43 14.92 -1.55
C LYS A 108 -2.77 13.70 -2.19
N LEU A 109 -2.19 12.85 -1.36
CA LEU A 109 -1.62 11.60 -1.84
C LEU A 109 -2.73 10.61 -2.19
N ASP A 110 -2.76 10.22 -3.46
CA ASP A 110 -3.52 9.11 -4.00
C ASP A 110 -2.68 7.83 -3.96
N VAL A 111 -3.31 6.68 -4.17
CA VAL A 111 -2.64 5.37 -4.27
C VAL A 111 -2.73 4.83 -5.69
N ALA A 112 -1.60 4.47 -6.27
CA ALA A 112 -1.54 3.66 -7.49
C ALA A 112 -1.24 2.21 -7.12
N ILE A 113 -1.99 1.28 -7.73
CA ILE A 113 -1.99 -0.14 -7.38
C ILE A 113 -1.94 -0.96 -8.68
N SER A 114 -0.97 -1.87 -8.80
CA SER A 114 -0.96 -2.88 -9.87
C SER A 114 -1.79 -4.10 -9.50
N ASP A 115 -2.43 -4.70 -10.49
CA ASP A 115 -3.05 -6.02 -10.43
C ASP A 115 -2.32 -6.95 -11.40
N LEU A 116 -1.52 -7.85 -10.85
CA LEU A 116 -0.77 -8.86 -11.59
C LEU A 116 -1.60 -10.14 -11.85
N GLY A 117 -2.82 -10.25 -11.34
CA GLY A 117 -3.64 -11.46 -11.48
C GLY A 117 -2.93 -12.73 -10.98
N ASP A 118 -3.34 -13.88 -11.50
CA ASP A 118 -2.70 -15.18 -11.24
C ASP A 118 -1.52 -15.48 -12.19
N GLY A 119 -1.03 -14.44 -12.88
CA GLY A 119 -0.04 -14.55 -13.96
C GLY A 119 -0.61 -14.99 -15.31
N THR A 120 -1.94 -15.10 -15.45
CA THR A 120 -2.61 -15.39 -16.73
C THR A 120 -3.44 -14.21 -17.27
N GLY A 121 -3.46 -13.09 -16.56
CA GLY A 121 -4.18 -11.87 -16.92
C GLY A 121 -5.68 -11.92 -16.57
N PRO A 122 -6.42 -10.81 -16.76
CA PRO A 122 -5.94 -9.52 -17.26
C PRO A 122 -5.07 -8.77 -16.24
N TYR A 123 -3.98 -8.17 -16.70
CA TYR A 123 -3.18 -7.24 -15.88
C TYR A 123 -3.78 -5.84 -15.91
N ASN A 124 -4.00 -5.26 -14.73
CA ASN A 124 -4.60 -3.93 -14.60
C ASN A 124 -3.78 -3.02 -13.69
N PHE A 125 -4.08 -1.74 -13.76
CA PHE A 125 -3.58 -0.73 -12.84
C PHE A 125 -4.75 0.13 -12.38
N TYR A 126 -4.73 0.53 -11.11
CA TYR A 126 -5.77 1.35 -10.52
C TYR A 126 -5.17 2.56 -9.83
N THR A 127 -5.81 3.72 -9.99
CA THR A 127 -5.61 4.87 -9.10
C THR A 127 -6.78 4.97 -8.13
N VAL A 128 -6.47 5.17 -6.85
CA VAL A 128 -7.42 5.28 -5.75
C VAL A 128 -7.22 6.66 -5.12
N PRO A 129 -8.15 7.60 -5.33
CA PRO A 129 -7.99 8.95 -4.82
C PRO A 129 -7.93 9.02 -3.29
N GLY A 130 -7.02 9.85 -2.76
CA GLY A 130 -6.88 10.11 -1.35
C GLY A 130 -7.80 11.22 -0.87
N ASN A 131 -8.41 11.03 0.31
CA ASN A 131 -9.20 12.10 0.93
C ASN A 131 -8.34 13.10 1.70
N GLY A 132 -7.06 12.78 1.95
CA GLY A 132 -6.10 13.63 2.67
C GLY A 132 -6.25 13.59 4.19
N ASP A 133 -7.07 12.69 4.71
CA ASP A 133 -7.29 12.41 6.13
C ASP A 133 -6.88 10.96 6.50
N GLY A 134 -6.11 10.32 5.61
CA GLY A 134 -5.73 8.91 5.73
C GLY A 134 -6.80 7.91 5.27
N THR A 135 -7.95 8.40 4.78
CA THR A 135 -8.94 7.56 4.10
C THR A 135 -8.84 7.70 2.58
N LEU A 136 -9.36 6.70 1.87
CA LEU A 136 -9.34 6.64 0.41
C LEU A 136 -10.75 6.56 -0.16
N ASN A 137 -10.91 7.13 -1.36
CA ASN A 137 -12.10 6.97 -2.17
C ASN A 137 -12.01 5.65 -2.96
N THR A 138 -12.77 4.65 -2.52
CA THR A 138 -12.74 3.30 -3.10
C THR A 138 -13.38 3.21 -4.50
N ALA A 139 -13.87 4.32 -5.05
CA ALA A 139 -14.15 4.42 -6.48
C ALA A 139 -12.83 4.51 -7.28
N ALA A 140 -12.09 3.40 -7.28
CA ALA A 140 -10.84 3.27 -8.01
C ALA A 140 -11.08 3.47 -9.51
N ALA A 141 -10.20 4.23 -10.17
CA ALA A 141 -10.19 4.36 -11.61
C ALA A 141 -9.21 3.32 -12.19
N GLU A 142 -9.75 2.39 -12.98
CA GLU A 142 -8.93 1.47 -13.77
C GLU A 142 -8.23 2.25 -14.89
N VAL A 143 -6.94 2.03 -15.04
CA VAL A 143 -6.15 2.48 -16.18
C VAL A 143 -5.79 1.24 -16.98
N ALA A 144 -6.32 1.17 -18.19
CA ALA A 144 -6.03 0.06 -19.09
C ALA A 144 -4.55 0.07 -19.47
N VAL A 145 -3.88 -1.06 -19.24
CA VAL A 145 -2.48 -1.29 -19.63
C VAL A 145 -2.36 -2.30 -20.77
N ASP A 146 -3.46 -2.57 -21.50
CA ASP A 146 -3.52 -3.49 -22.65
C ASP A 146 -2.89 -4.87 -22.35
N ASP A 147 -3.25 -5.42 -21.17
CA ASP A 147 -2.76 -6.70 -20.67
C ASP A 147 -1.22 -6.79 -20.61
N GLN A 148 -0.55 -5.64 -20.41
CA GLN A 148 0.88 -5.60 -20.12
C GLN A 148 1.12 -5.74 -18.62
N LEU A 149 2.07 -6.61 -18.28
CA LEU A 149 2.46 -6.88 -16.90
C LEU A 149 3.10 -5.63 -16.26
N VAL A 150 2.46 -5.07 -15.23
CA VAL A 150 2.92 -3.86 -14.54
C VAL A 150 3.90 -4.24 -13.43
N SER A 151 5.18 -4.40 -13.78
CA SER A 151 6.22 -4.81 -12.82
C SER A 151 6.75 -3.68 -11.92
N GLY A 152 6.23 -2.46 -12.07
CA GLY A 152 6.65 -1.28 -11.32
C GLY A 152 5.88 -0.04 -11.71
N ILE A 153 5.73 0.86 -10.74
CA ILE A 153 5.05 2.15 -10.91
C ILE A 153 6.05 3.22 -10.45
N VAL A 154 6.28 4.23 -11.30
CA VAL A 154 7.22 5.33 -11.02
C VAL A 154 6.52 6.64 -11.39
N PRO A 155 5.82 7.26 -10.44
CA PRO A 155 5.14 8.53 -10.69
C PRO A 155 6.14 9.63 -11.07
N GLY A 156 5.77 10.48 -12.02
CA GLY A 156 6.56 11.65 -12.38
C GLY A 156 5.82 12.54 -13.36
N ASP A 157 6.15 13.83 -13.37
CA ASP A 157 5.67 14.75 -14.41
C ASP A 157 6.56 14.59 -15.65
N TYR A 158 6.23 13.63 -16.51
CA TYR A 158 7.04 13.32 -17.70
C TYR A 158 6.69 14.25 -18.87
N ASN A 159 5.52 14.87 -18.84
CA ASN A 159 5.02 15.73 -19.92
C ASN A 159 5.14 17.25 -19.63
N GLY A 160 5.41 17.64 -18.38
CA GLY A 160 5.61 19.02 -17.94
C GLY A 160 4.33 19.80 -17.65
N ASP A 161 3.18 19.15 -17.43
CA ASP A 161 1.90 19.80 -17.15
C ASP A 161 1.64 20.05 -15.66
N GLY A 162 2.57 19.64 -14.80
CA GLY A 162 2.47 19.80 -13.36
C GLY A 162 1.59 18.75 -12.68
N LYS A 163 1.22 17.66 -13.36
CA LYS A 163 0.54 16.49 -12.77
C LYS A 163 1.48 15.30 -12.73
N GLN A 164 1.18 14.35 -11.85
CA GLN A 164 1.88 13.06 -11.87
C GLN A 164 1.27 12.20 -12.99
N ASP A 165 2.13 11.79 -13.92
CA ASP A 165 1.85 10.76 -14.92
C ASP A 165 2.24 9.36 -14.40
#